data_AF-A0A7Z9CAR7-F1
#
_entry.id   AF-A0A7Z9CAR7-F1
#
_cell.length_a   1.000
_cell.length_b   1.000
_cell.length_c   1.000
_cell.angle_alpha   90.00
_cell.angle_beta   90.00
_cell.angle_gamma   90.00
#
_symmetry.space_group_name_H-M   'P 1'
#
loop_
_entity.id
_entity.type
_entity.pdbx_description
1 polymer ?
#
loop_
_entity_poly.entity_id
_entity_poly.type
_entity_poly.pdbx_seq_one_letter_code
_entity_poly.pdbx_strand_id
1 'polypeptide(L)'
;MDVLYYYIYLFYVKVLSDDQPHSRTVWALGIASAFIVNGLIDIPLAYFFNCYLYTIQKVIITIILLLFFYFKYYKSGKGKRIVEKEKPKFFGSKTASIILTILFFLISMFFLFFKADIVREILEKGRVVAN
;
A
#
# COMPACT_ATOMS: atom_id res chain seq x y z
N MET A 1 9.14 2.14 5.70
CA MET A 1 8.29 3.17 5.07
C MET A 1 9.09 4.35 4.54
N ASP A 2 10.02 4.95 5.29
CA ASP A 2 10.81 6.11 4.80
C ASP A 2 11.70 5.76 3.58
N VAL A 3 12.26 4.54 3.55
CA VAL A 3 12.91 4.00 2.34
C VAL A 3 11.94 3.94 1.17
N LEU A 4 10.75 3.33 1.35
CA LEU A 4 9.75 3.25 0.28
C LEU A 4 9.37 4.64 -0.23
N TYR A 5 9.11 5.59 0.67
CA TYR A 5 8.83 6.98 0.30
C TYR A 5 9.94 7.57 -0.58
N TYR A 6 11.20 7.43 -0.16
CA TYR A 6 12.33 7.98 -0.90
C TYR A 6 12.47 7.39 -2.31
N TYR A 7 12.37 6.07 -2.46
CA TYR A 7 12.54 5.41 -3.76
C TYR A 7 11.34 5.60 -4.68
N ILE A 8 10.12 5.67 -4.15
CA ILE A 8 8.92 6.06 -4.90
C ILE A 8 9.05 7.50 -5.39
N TYR A 9 9.50 8.42 -4.53
CA TYR A 9 9.77 9.80 -4.92
C TYR A 9 10.81 9.88 -6.04
N LEU A 10 11.92 9.15 -5.91
CA LEU A 10 12.95 9.11 -6.95
C LEU A 10 12.41 8.58 -8.27
N PHE A 11 11.50 7.61 -8.25
CA PHE A 11 10.82 7.12 -9.45
C PHE A 11 9.99 8.24 -10.10
N TYR A 12 9.16 8.95 -9.34
CA TYR A 12 8.37 10.06 -9.87
C TYR A 12 9.21 11.20 -10.44
N VAL A 13 10.33 11.54 -9.81
CA VAL A 13 11.22 12.60 -10.29
C VAL A 13 12.04 12.17 -11.51
N LYS A 14 12.66 10.99 -11.45
CA LYS A 14 13.69 10.60 -12.43
C LYS A 14 13.15 9.82 -13.62
N VAL A 15 12.06 9.09 -13.43
CA VAL A 15 11.48 8.22 -14.47
C VAL A 15 10.27 8.88 -15.10
N LEU A 16 9.37 9.43 -14.28
CA LEU A 16 8.14 10.08 -14.77
C LEU A 16 8.27 11.59 -14.99
N SER A 17 9.30 12.24 -14.42
CA SER A 17 9.47 13.71 -14.45
C SER A 17 8.22 14.47 -13.99
N ASP A 18 7.57 13.98 -12.93
CA ASP A 18 6.35 14.56 -12.38
C ASP A 18 6.61 15.93 -11.71
N ASP A 19 5.65 16.85 -11.81
CA ASP A 19 5.71 18.22 -11.31
C ASP A 19 5.41 18.33 -9.80
N GLN A 20 4.72 17.34 -9.23
CA GLN A 20 4.35 17.27 -7.82
C GLN A 20 4.75 15.95 -7.17
N PRO A 21 6.04 15.58 -7.20
CA PRO A 21 6.51 14.23 -6.84
C PRO A 21 6.25 13.90 -5.36
N HIS A 22 6.28 14.89 -4.46
CA HIS A 22 5.96 14.67 -3.05
C HIS A 22 4.49 14.28 -2.83
N SER A 23 3.57 14.94 -3.52
CA SER A 23 2.15 14.62 -3.45
C SER A 23 1.93 13.23 -4.02
N ARG A 24 2.35 13.00 -5.27
CA ARG A 24 2.22 11.68 -5.93
C ARG A 24 2.75 10.52 -5.10
N THR A 25 3.91 10.70 -4.48
CA THR A 25 4.51 9.69 -3.60
C THR A 25 3.60 9.34 -2.42
N VAL A 26 3.00 10.35 -1.77
CA VAL A 26 2.07 10.12 -0.65
C VAL A 26 0.83 9.37 -1.11
N TRP A 27 0.23 9.79 -2.22
CA TRP A 27 -0.94 9.13 -2.79
C TRP A 27 -0.64 7.68 -3.17
N ALA A 28 0.46 7.44 -3.88
CA ALA A 28 0.89 6.11 -4.29
C ALA A 28 1.11 5.20 -3.07
N LEU A 29 1.82 5.69 -2.06
CA LEU A 29 2.08 4.94 -0.84
C LEU A 29 0.80 4.61 -0.08
N GLY A 30 -0.14 5.56 -0.01
CA GLY A 30 -1.43 5.37 0.64
C GLY A 30 -2.32 4.36 -0.08
N ILE A 31 -2.49 4.50 -1.39
CA ILE A 31 -3.31 3.58 -2.20
C ILE A 31 -2.71 2.18 -2.20
N ALA A 32 -1.41 2.05 -2.43
CA ALA A 32 -0.71 0.77 -2.43
C ALA A 32 -0.82 0.06 -1.07
N SER A 33 -0.69 0.81 0.04
CA SER A 33 -0.90 0.27 1.39
C SER A 33 -2.36 -0.13 1.62
N ALA A 34 -3.33 0.62 1.09
CA ALA A 34 -4.74 0.32 1.24
C ALA A 34 -5.15 -0.99 0.56
N PHE A 35 -4.58 -1.33 -0.60
CA PHE A 35 -4.82 -2.63 -1.23
C PHE A 35 -4.35 -3.78 -0.34
N ILE A 36 -3.15 -3.67 0.21
CA ILE A 36 -2.59 -4.67 1.11
C ILE A 36 -3.46 -4.80 2.36
N VAL A 37 -3.77 -3.69 3.04
CA VAL A 37 -4.55 -3.71 4.29
C VAL A 37 -5.95 -4.27 4.07
N ASN A 38 -6.65 -3.83 3.02
CA ASN A 38 -7.98 -4.38 2.70
C ASN A 38 -7.91 -5.90 2.41
N GLY A 39 -6.85 -6.37 1.75
CA GLY A 39 -6.61 -7.79 1.52
C GLY A 39 -6.35 -8.59 2.80
N LEU A 40 -5.47 -8.07 3.66
CA LEU A 40 -5.15 -8.69 4.94
C LEU A 40 -6.32 -8.71 5.93
N ILE A 41 -7.35 -7.89 5.73
CA ILE A 41 -8.57 -7.90 6.54
C ILE A 41 -9.64 -8.82 5.91
N ASP A 42 -9.91 -8.67 4.61
CA ASP A 42 -10.98 -9.44 3.94
C ASP A 42 -10.70 -10.95 3.97
N ILE A 43 -9.45 -11.39 3.75
CA ILE A 43 -9.13 -12.82 3.67
C ILE A 43 -9.37 -13.54 5.01
N PRO A 44 -8.85 -13.07 6.16
CA PRO A 44 -9.17 -13.67 7.45
C PRO A 44 -10.65 -13.59 7.81
N LEU A 45 -11.32 -12.47 7.51
CA LEU A 45 -12.77 -12.36 7.76
C LEU A 45 -13.55 -13.42 7.00
N ALA A 46 -13.20 -13.65 5.73
CA ALA A 46 -13.85 -14.67 4.91
C ALA A 46 -13.57 -16.07 5.47
N TYR A 47 -12.32 -16.34 5.86
CA TYR A 47 -11.90 -17.65 6.34
C TYR A 47 -12.50 -18.04 7.70
N PHE A 48 -12.52 -17.12 8.67
CA PHE A 48 -12.97 -17.41 10.03
C PHE A 48 -14.45 -17.12 10.28
N PHE A 49 -15.02 -16.14 9.58
CA PHE A 49 -16.37 -15.61 9.89
C PHE A 49 -17.33 -15.64 8.69
N ASN A 50 -16.90 -16.17 7.53
CA ASN A 50 -17.69 -16.24 6.30
C ASN A 50 -18.29 -14.88 5.88
N CYS A 51 -17.55 -13.79 6.14
CA CYS A 51 -17.95 -12.42 5.83
C CYS A 51 -16.78 -11.61 5.23
N TYR A 52 -17.05 -10.42 4.71
CA TYR A 52 -16.02 -9.53 4.16
C TYR A 52 -16.45 -8.07 4.32
N LEU A 53 -15.51 -7.13 4.16
CA LEU A 53 -15.82 -5.71 4.33
C LEU A 53 -16.73 -5.19 3.21
N TYR A 54 -17.69 -4.34 3.58
CA TYR A 54 -18.48 -3.58 2.62
C TYR A 54 -17.60 -2.56 1.87
N THR A 55 -18.02 -2.19 0.65
CA THR A 55 -17.30 -1.22 -0.19
C THR A 55 -17.04 0.09 0.55
N ILE A 56 -18.02 0.59 1.31
CA ILE A 56 -17.87 1.84 2.08
C ILE A 56 -16.77 1.68 3.16
N GLN A 57 -16.71 0.54 3.86
CA GLN A 57 -15.67 0.29 4.86
C GLN A 57 -14.26 0.27 4.24
N LYS A 58 -14.12 -0.35 3.06
CA LYS A 58 -12.85 -0.37 2.29
C LYS A 58 -12.40 1.03 1.87
N VAL A 59 -13.36 1.87 1.45
CA VAL A 59 -13.11 3.28 1.10
C VAL A 59 -12.68 4.06 2.34
N ILE A 60 -13.34 3.88 3.48
CA ILE A 60 -12.97 4.52 4.75
C ILE A 60 -11.53 4.15 5.14
N ILE A 61 -11.16 2.86 5.09
CA ILE A 61 -9.79 2.40 5.35
C ILE A 61 -8.78 3.09 4.43
N THR A 62 -9.13 3.22 3.15
CA THR A 62 -8.28 3.89 2.14
C THR A 62 -8.08 5.37 2.49
N ILE A 63 -9.15 6.08 2.85
CA ILE A 63 -9.09 7.49 3.26
C ILE A 63 -8.24 7.66 4.52
N ILE A 64 -8.41 6.78 5.52
CA ILE A 64 -7.61 6.81 6.75
C ILE A 64 -6.12 6.66 6.44
N LEU A 65 -5.75 5.71 5.57
CA LEU A 65 -4.35 5.50 5.18
C LEU A 65 -3.79 6.69 4.39
N LEU A 66 -4.56 7.26 3.46
CA LEU A 66 -4.17 8.47 2.74
C LEU A 66 -3.92 9.64 3.70
N LEU A 67 -4.84 9.88 4.63
CA LEU A 67 -4.69 10.91 5.65
C LEU A 67 -3.45 10.65 6.51
N PHE A 68 -3.27 9.41 6.98
CA PHE A 68 -2.10 9.02 7.76
C PHE A 68 -0.79 9.38 7.05
N PHE A 69 -0.64 9.03 5.77
CA PHE A 69 0.57 9.35 5.01
C PHE A 69 0.69 10.84 4.67
N TYR A 70 -0.42 11.52 4.42
CA TYR A 70 -0.46 12.97 4.24
C TYR A 70 0.08 13.70 5.47
N PHE A 71 -0.46 13.39 6.65
CA PHE A 71 0.02 13.98 7.91
C PHE A 71 1.48 13.62 8.18
N LYS A 72 1.85 12.35 7.97
CA LYS A 72 3.18 11.84 8.28
C LYS A 72 4.29 12.40 7.40
N TYR A 73 4.06 12.56 6.10
CA TYR A 73 5.12 12.93 5.14
C TYR A 73 4.96 14.31 4.52
N TYR A 74 3.72 14.73 4.23
CA TYR A 74 3.47 16.02 3.60
C TYR A 74 3.35 17.13 4.65
N LYS A 75 2.36 17.06 5.54
CA LYS A 75 2.09 18.12 6.53
C LYS A 75 3.23 18.32 7.53
N SER A 76 3.89 17.24 7.95
CA SER A 76 5.02 17.30 8.89
C SER A 76 6.32 17.85 8.28
N GLY A 77 6.40 18.01 6.96
CA GLY A 77 7.65 18.31 6.24
C GLY A 77 8.67 17.17 6.22
N LYS A 78 8.36 16.00 6.82
CA LYS A 78 9.28 14.86 6.89
C LYS A 78 9.67 14.34 5.50
N GLY A 79 8.76 14.38 4.53
CA GLY A 79 9.03 13.94 3.16
C GLY A 79 10.18 14.72 2.50
N LYS A 80 10.24 16.05 2.68
CA LYS A 80 11.34 16.89 2.20
C LYS A 80 12.66 16.52 2.88
N ARG A 81 12.63 16.40 4.22
CA ARG A 81 13.81 16.00 5.01
C ARG A 81 14.38 14.65 4.59
N ILE A 82 13.52 13.66 4.30
CA ILE A 82 13.92 12.34 3.82
C ILE A 82 14.67 12.44 2.48
N VAL A 83 14.16 13.24 1.55
CA VAL A 83 14.71 13.37 0.20
C VAL A 83 16.03 14.15 0.21
N GLU A 84 16.08 15.27 0.93
CA GLU A 84 17.21 16.20 0.89
C GLU A 84 18.37 15.75 1.79
N LYS A 85 18.06 15.27 3.00
CA LYS A 85 19.05 15.00 4.04
C LYS A 85 19.29 13.52 4.28
N GLU A 86 18.25 12.75 4.54
CA GLU A 86 18.40 11.40 5.09
C GLU A 86 18.76 10.35 4.03
N LYS A 87 18.15 10.45 2.85
CA LYS A 87 18.36 9.53 1.69
C LYS A 87 18.45 8.06 2.14
N PRO A 88 17.44 7.56 2.87
CA PRO A 88 17.53 6.30 3.59
C PRO A 88 17.69 5.12 2.64
N LYS A 89 18.45 4.10 3.07
CA LYS A 89 18.66 2.86 2.35
C LYS A 89 18.35 1.66 3.25
N PHE A 90 17.67 0.67 2.69
CA PHE A 90 17.46 -0.62 3.34
C PHE A 90 18.78 -1.39 3.41
N PHE A 91 19.21 -1.76 4.62
CA PHE A 91 20.52 -2.37 4.89
C PHE A 91 21.73 -1.64 4.26
N GLY A 92 21.65 -0.31 4.11
CA GLY A 92 22.69 0.47 3.43
C GLY A 92 22.80 0.25 1.92
N SER A 93 22.04 -0.69 1.34
CA SER A 93 22.12 -1.08 -0.06
C SER A 93 21.05 -0.38 -0.91
N LYS A 94 21.50 0.29 -1.97
CA LYS A 94 20.61 0.89 -2.97
C LYS A 94 19.79 -0.18 -3.70
N THR A 95 20.44 -1.26 -4.10
CA THR A 95 19.81 -2.38 -4.82
C THR A 95 18.74 -3.05 -3.97
N ALA A 96 19.04 -3.36 -2.70
CA ALA A 96 18.07 -3.95 -1.79
C ALA A 96 16.86 -3.03 -1.58
N SER A 97 17.07 -1.72 -1.51
CA SER A 97 15.98 -0.74 -1.37
C SER A 97 15.07 -0.71 -2.60
N ILE A 98 15.64 -0.77 -3.81
CA ILE A 98 14.86 -0.84 -5.06
C ILE A 98 14.05 -2.12 -5.11
N ILE A 99 14.68 -3.27 -4.83
CA ILE A 99 14.01 -4.57 -4.79
C ILE A 99 12.85 -4.54 -3.78
N LEU A 100 13.07 -3.96 -2.60
CA LEU A 100 12.03 -3.80 -1.58
C LEU A 100 10.86 -2.96 -2.09
N THR A 101 11.13 -1.85 -2.78
CA THR A 101 10.07 -1.01 -3.38
C THR A 101 9.30 -1.74 -4.47
N ILE A 102 9.98 -2.49 -5.34
CA ILE A 102 9.33 -3.31 -6.37
C ILE A 102 8.45 -4.37 -5.71
N LEU A 103 8.98 -5.09 -4.72
CA LEU A 103 8.24 -6.11 -3.99
C LEU A 103 7.00 -5.54 -3.31
N PHE A 104 7.11 -4.36 -2.70
CA PHE A 104 5.96 -3.66 -2.11
C PHE A 104 4.85 -3.44 -3.15
N PHE A 105 5.17 -2.93 -4.34
CA PHE A 105 4.16 -2.75 -5.39
C PHE A 105 3.62 -4.07 -5.95
N LEU A 106 4.47 -5.10 -6.10
CA LEU A 106 4.00 -6.42 -6.54
C LEU A 106 2.99 -7.01 -5.56
N ILE A 107 3.24 -6.88 -4.25
CA ILE A 107 2.30 -7.32 -3.20
C ILE A 107 1.02 -6.48 -3.27
N SER A 108 1.12 -5.16 -3.40
CA SER A 108 -0.06 -4.30 -3.56
C SER A 108 -0.90 -4.66 -4.79
N MET A 109 -0.26 -4.92 -5.93
CA MET A 109 -0.92 -5.34 -7.16
C MET A 109 -1.55 -6.72 -7.04
N PHE A 110 -0.88 -7.65 -6.35
CA PHE A 110 -1.44 -8.96 -6.03
C PHE A 110 -2.77 -8.83 -5.28
N PHE A 111 -2.81 -8.01 -4.22
CA PHE A 111 -4.06 -7.77 -3.48
C PHE A 111 -5.09 -6.94 -4.25
N LEU A 112 -4.66 -6.10 -5.19
CA LEU A 112 -5.58 -5.35 -6.06
C LEU A 112 -6.37 -6.32 -6.96
N PHE A 113 -5.69 -7.26 -7.61
CA PHE A 113 -6.32 -8.14 -8.61
C PHE A 113 -6.89 -9.42 -8.00
N PHE A 114 -6.14 -10.14 -7.17
CA PHE A 114 -6.49 -11.50 -6.77
C PHE A 114 -7.32 -11.59 -5.49
N LYS A 115 -7.38 -10.53 -4.68
CA LYS A 115 -8.11 -10.56 -3.40
C LYS A 115 -9.57 -10.96 -3.57
N ALA A 116 -10.25 -10.40 -4.57
CA ALA A 116 -11.68 -10.65 -4.78
C ALA A 116 -11.96 -12.13 -5.11
N ASP A 117 -11.13 -12.73 -5.97
CA ASP A 117 -11.25 -14.14 -6.32
C ASP A 117 -10.96 -15.05 -5.14
N ILE A 118 -9.90 -14.78 -4.38
CA ILE A 118 -9.54 -15.53 -3.16
C ILE A 118 -10.68 -15.49 -2.15
N VAL A 119 -11.22 -14.31 -1.86
CA VAL A 119 -12.32 -14.15 -0.91
C VAL A 119 -13.57 -14.89 -1.39
N ARG A 120 -13.92 -14.80 -2.68
CA ARG A 120 -15.06 -15.53 -3.24
C ARG A 120 -14.90 -17.04 -3.08
N GLU A 121 -13.75 -17.59 -3.43
CA GLU A 121 -13.48 -19.03 -3.31
C GLU A 121 -13.62 -19.52 -1.86
N ILE A 122 -13.11 -18.75 -0.90
CA ILE A 122 -13.24 -19.08 0.53
C ILE A 122 -14.72 -19.11 0.96
N LEU A 123 -15.49 -18.08 0.59
CA LEU A 123 -16.90 -17.98 0.97
C LEU A 123 -17.76 -19.07 0.31
N GLU A 124 -17.48 -19.44 -0.94
CA GLU A 124 -18.17 -20.53 -1.64
C GLU A 124 -17.90 -21.87 -0.97
N LYS A 125 -16.63 -22.19 -0.66
CA LYS A 125 -16.28 -23.40 0.10
C LYS A 125 -16.92 -23.41 1.48
N GLY A 126 -16.93 -22.28 2.20
CA GLY A 126 -17.57 -22.15 3.51
C GLY A 126 -19.08 -22.39 3.48
N ARG A 127 -19.78 -21.98 2.41
CA ARG A 127 -21.21 -22.26 2.22
C ARG A 127 -21.50 -23.74 1.97
N VAL A 128 -20.62 -24.44 1.26
CA VAL A 128 -20.78 -25.89 1.00
C VAL A 128 -20.64 -26.71 2.28
N VAL A 129 -19.81 -26.29 3.24
CA VAL A 129 -19.62 -27.00 4.52
C VAL A 129 -20.76 -26.76 5.52
N ALA A 130 -21.53 -25.67 5.35
CA ALA A 130 -22.62 -25.30 6.25
C ALA A 130 -24.00 -25.86 5.87
N ASN A 131 -24.14 -26.48 4.68
CA ASN A 131 -25.35 -27.15 4.18
C ASN A 131 -25.23 -28.66 4.32
#